data_AF-A0A0A0JKI0-F1
#
_entry.id   AF-A0A0A0JKI0-F1
#
_cell.length_a   1.000
_cell.length_b   1.000
_cell.length_c   1.000
_cell.angle_alpha   90.00
_cell.angle_beta   90.00
_cell.angle_gamma   90.00
#
_symmetry.space_group_name_H-M   'P 1'
#
loop_
_entity.id
_entity.type
_entity.pdbx_description
1 polymer ?
#
loop_
_entity_poly.entity_id
_entity_poly.type
_entity_poly.pdbx_seq_one_letter_code
_entity_poly.pdbx_strand_id
1 'polypeptide(L)'
;MGLTPGQSDVEETVDIIRVAGENPTMFQVSSAIGFVAAALLVPGIWTVATTLRPRTPWLASVGGWMMATGYIMFCVLGIESLINLAVAQGGDPVSFATAIDEHTSPVMFAVYFVFGLGALGGGLILGIAMLRQRDAVPAWAGWAMIVSEPVRVIGLLTGLSVVGPPLASVLIAVGFAGVLLRRSDALA
;
A
#
# COMPACT_ATOMS: atom_id res chain seq x y z
N MET A 1 -13.63 16.62 8.56
CA MET A 1 -13.66 15.79 9.79
C MET A 1 -12.42 14.89 9.77
N GLY A 2 -11.30 15.38 10.30
CA GLY A 2 -10.03 14.63 10.35
C GLY A 2 -9.85 13.93 11.69
N LEU A 3 -9.37 12.69 11.63
CA LEU A 3 -9.31 11.74 12.75
C LEU A 3 -7.86 11.40 13.15
N THR A 4 -6.93 12.31 12.83
CA THR A 4 -5.57 12.36 13.36
C THR A 4 -5.42 13.74 14.03
N PRO A 5 -4.85 13.87 15.23
CA PRO A 5 -4.54 15.19 15.78
C PRO A 5 -3.75 16.00 14.74
N GLY A 6 -4.34 17.10 14.22
CA GLY A 6 -3.76 17.93 13.17
C GLY A 6 -4.22 17.68 11.72
N GLN A 7 -4.98 16.61 11.42
CA GLN A 7 -5.48 16.34 10.05
C GLN A 7 -6.88 16.88 9.73
N SER A 8 -7.60 17.43 10.71
CA SER A 8 -8.95 17.97 10.50
C SER A 8 -9.00 19.22 9.64
N ASP A 9 -7.86 19.89 9.48
CA ASP A 9 -7.69 21.20 8.83
C ASP A 9 -6.61 21.18 7.74
N VAL A 10 -6.34 20.02 7.11
CA VAL A 10 -5.35 19.93 6.02
C VAL A 10 -6.08 20.14 4.69
N GLU A 11 -6.24 21.41 4.29
CA GLU A 11 -6.69 21.79 2.94
C GLU A 11 -5.52 22.05 1.99
N GLU A 12 -4.34 22.38 2.52
CA GLU A 12 -3.17 22.83 1.76
C GLU A 12 -1.89 22.07 2.15
N THR A 13 -0.94 21.98 1.21
CA THR A 13 0.34 21.27 1.39
C THR A 13 1.13 21.79 2.61
N VAL A 14 0.91 23.05 3.00
CA VAL A 14 1.54 23.68 4.18
C VAL A 14 1.18 23.00 5.50
N ASP A 15 -0.04 22.47 5.64
CA ASP A 15 -0.47 21.81 6.87
C ASP A 15 0.18 20.44 7.05
N ILE A 16 0.40 19.72 5.94
CA ILE A 16 1.13 18.45 5.95
C ILE A 16 2.56 18.67 6.46
N ILE A 17 3.21 19.74 6.01
CA ILE A 17 4.58 20.09 6.41
C ILE A 17 4.61 20.48 7.89
N ARG A 18 3.64 21.27 8.36
CA ARG A 18 3.51 21.63 9.78
C ARG A 18 3.37 20.38 10.66
N VAL A 19 2.46 19.47 10.33
CA VAL A 19 2.25 18.22 11.06
C VAL A 19 3.50 17.34 11.06
N ALA A 20 4.25 17.32 9.94
CA ALA A 20 5.53 16.61 9.86
C ALA A 20 6.59 17.19 10.81
N GLY A 21 6.65 18.52 10.92
CA GLY A 21 7.53 19.21 11.86
C GLY A 21 7.17 18.99 13.34
N GLU A 22 5.88 18.91 13.65
CA GLU A 22 5.37 18.61 14.99
C GLU A 22 5.64 17.14 15.41
N ASN A 23 5.67 16.22 14.44
CA ASN A 23 5.76 14.77 14.69
C ASN A 23 6.90 14.07 13.90
N PRO A 24 8.16 14.51 14.04
CA PRO A 24 9.26 14.07 13.18
C PRO A 24 9.54 12.57 13.28
N THR A 25 9.50 12.02 14.51
CA THR A 25 9.73 10.59 14.75
C THR A 25 8.65 9.72 14.10
N MET A 26 7.40 10.19 14.10
CA MET A 26 6.29 9.44 13.48
C MET A 26 6.49 9.30 11.98
N PHE A 27 6.88 10.39 11.29
CA PHE A 27 7.17 10.37 9.86
C PHE A 27 8.36 9.46 9.52
N GLN A 28 9.46 9.55 10.28
CA GLN A 28 10.64 8.69 10.07
C GLN A 28 10.31 7.20 10.27
N VAL A 29 9.62 6.86 11.36
CA VAL A 29 9.24 5.47 11.67
C VAL A 29 8.23 4.96 10.64
N SER A 30 7.23 5.76 10.27
CA SER A 30 6.26 5.45 9.22
C SER A 30 6.95 5.14 7.89
N SER A 31 7.83 6.03 7.43
CA SER A 31 8.56 5.83 6.17
C SER A 31 9.48 4.61 6.24
N ALA A 32 10.18 4.39 7.35
CA ALA A 32 11.04 3.22 7.53
C ALA A 32 10.23 1.91 7.47
N ILE A 33 9.11 1.84 8.19
CA ILE A 33 8.20 0.69 8.14
C ILE A 33 7.65 0.51 6.73
N GLY A 34 7.27 1.60 6.05
CA GLY A 34 6.78 1.59 4.68
C GLY A 34 7.79 0.99 3.69
N PHE A 35 9.05 1.41 3.75
CA PHE A 35 10.11 0.87 2.89
C PHE A 35 10.41 -0.60 3.21
N VAL A 36 10.49 -0.98 4.48
CA VAL A 36 10.68 -2.38 4.89
C VAL A 36 9.51 -3.23 4.41
N ALA A 37 8.27 -2.75 4.57
CA ALA A 37 7.08 -3.44 4.10
C ALA A 37 7.11 -3.61 2.58
N ALA A 38 7.45 -2.58 1.80
CA ALA A 38 7.57 -2.69 0.34
C ALA A 38 8.67 -3.71 -0.06
N ALA A 39 9.82 -3.67 0.60
CA ALA A 39 10.94 -4.58 0.34
C ALA A 39 10.60 -6.05 0.62
N LEU A 40 9.72 -6.32 1.59
CA LEU A 40 9.25 -7.67 1.93
C LEU A 40 8.03 -8.10 1.11
N LEU A 41 7.11 -7.17 0.81
CA LEU A 41 5.89 -7.47 0.08
C LEU A 41 6.17 -7.86 -1.36
N VAL A 42 7.06 -7.16 -2.07
CA VAL A 42 7.38 -7.49 -3.46
C VAL A 42 7.83 -8.95 -3.65
N PRO A 43 8.85 -9.47 -2.94
CA PRO A 43 9.21 -10.89 -3.04
C PRO A 43 8.12 -11.82 -2.48
N GLY A 44 7.35 -11.39 -1.48
CA GLY A 44 6.18 -12.14 -0.99
C GLY A 44 5.12 -12.35 -2.07
N ILE A 45 4.78 -11.29 -2.81
CA ILE A 45 3.85 -11.31 -3.95
C ILE A 45 4.35 -12.30 -5.01
N TRP A 46 5.64 -12.27 -5.34
CA TRP A 46 6.24 -13.21 -6.29
C TRP A 46 6.16 -14.66 -5.83
N THR A 47 6.41 -14.90 -4.54
CA THR A 47 6.33 -16.24 -3.94
C THR A 47 4.90 -16.77 -4.00
N VAL A 48 3.90 -15.93 -3.72
CA VAL A 48 2.49 -16.30 -3.82
C VAL A 48 2.10 -16.55 -5.28
N ALA A 49 2.42 -15.62 -6.20
CA ALA A 49 2.08 -15.76 -7.62
C ALA A 49 2.68 -17.03 -8.25
N THR A 50 3.93 -17.37 -7.91
CA THR A 50 4.57 -18.61 -8.38
C THR A 50 3.91 -19.87 -7.80
N THR A 51 3.44 -19.82 -6.56
CA THR A 51 2.70 -20.93 -5.93
C THR A 51 1.33 -21.16 -6.57
N LEU A 52 0.66 -20.09 -7.01
CA LEU A 52 -0.67 -20.14 -7.65
C LEU A 52 -0.60 -20.50 -9.15
N ARG A 53 0.56 -20.28 -9.80
CA ARG A 53 0.78 -20.43 -11.24
C ARG A 53 0.34 -21.77 -11.85
N PRO A 54 0.58 -22.94 -11.23
CA PRO A 54 0.26 -24.23 -11.86
C PRO A 54 -1.22 -24.42 -12.23
N ARG A 55 -2.15 -23.78 -11.51
CA ARG A 55 -3.60 -23.89 -11.77
C ARG A 55 -4.21 -22.63 -12.37
N THR A 56 -3.65 -21.45 -12.07
CA THR A 56 -4.19 -20.16 -12.52
C THR A 56 -3.07 -19.28 -13.08
N PRO A 57 -2.37 -19.69 -14.16
CA PRO A 57 -1.13 -19.05 -14.59
C PRO A 57 -1.32 -17.59 -15.02
N TRP A 58 -2.43 -17.30 -15.71
CA TRP A 58 -2.75 -15.94 -16.17
C TRP A 58 -3.05 -15.01 -15.00
N LEU A 59 -4.02 -15.36 -14.15
CA LEU A 59 -4.42 -14.52 -13.02
C LEU A 59 -3.28 -14.31 -12.03
N ALA A 60 -2.52 -15.37 -11.72
CA ALA A 60 -1.38 -15.26 -10.82
C ALA A 60 -0.27 -14.35 -11.37
N SER A 61 0.00 -14.43 -12.68
CA SER A 61 1.05 -13.60 -13.29
C SER A 61 0.61 -12.14 -13.41
N VAL A 62 -0.62 -11.87 -13.89
CA VAL A 62 -1.14 -10.50 -14.03
C VAL A 62 -1.32 -9.84 -12.66
N GLY A 63 -1.98 -10.54 -11.72
CA GLY A 63 -2.18 -10.04 -10.36
C GLY A 63 -0.86 -9.81 -9.64
N GLY A 64 0.07 -10.75 -9.74
CA GLY A 64 1.41 -10.62 -9.15
C GLY A 64 2.20 -9.43 -9.71
N TRP A 65 2.27 -9.27 -11.03
CA TRP A 65 2.95 -8.13 -11.66
C TRP A 65 2.32 -6.80 -11.30
N MET A 66 0.99 -6.69 -11.38
CA MET A 66 0.28 -5.45 -11.04
C MET A 66 0.51 -5.07 -9.57
N MET A 67 0.32 -6.02 -8.67
CA MET A 67 0.46 -5.77 -7.23
C MET A 67 1.90 -5.41 -6.86
N ALA A 68 2.89 -6.15 -7.38
CA ALA A 68 4.31 -5.85 -7.13
C ALA A 68 4.69 -4.47 -7.64
N THR A 69 4.25 -4.11 -8.86
CA THR A 69 4.50 -2.78 -9.44
C THR A 69 3.86 -1.68 -8.61
N GLY A 70 2.63 -1.89 -8.14
CA GLY A 70 1.95 -0.95 -7.25
C GLY A 70 2.76 -0.70 -5.98
N TYR A 71 3.19 -1.76 -5.29
CA TYR A 71 3.99 -1.63 -4.07
C TYR A 71 5.40 -1.07 -4.28
N ILE A 72 5.97 -1.18 -5.48
CA ILE A 72 7.20 -0.45 -5.83
C ILE A 72 6.91 1.05 -5.93
N MET A 73 5.81 1.44 -6.57
CA MET A 73 5.41 2.84 -6.70
C MET A 73 5.00 3.47 -5.36
N PHE A 74 4.53 2.67 -4.40
CA PHE A 74 4.25 3.11 -3.03
C PHE A 74 5.46 3.80 -2.36
N CYS A 75 6.70 3.42 -2.72
CA CYS A 75 7.92 4.04 -2.18
C CYS A 75 7.95 5.56 -2.36
N VAL A 76 7.27 6.09 -3.39
CA VAL A 76 7.17 7.54 -3.62
C VAL A 76 6.50 8.25 -2.44
N LEU A 77 5.44 7.68 -1.84
CA LEU A 77 4.79 8.26 -0.67
C LEU A 77 5.73 8.35 0.55
N GLY A 78 6.61 7.36 0.71
CA GLY A 78 7.63 7.37 1.75
C GLY A 78 8.68 8.46 1.53
N ILE A 79 9.07 8.70 0.27
CA ILE A 79 9.99 9.78 -0.11
C ILE A 79 9.35 11.15 0.14
N GLU A 80 8.09 11.35 -0.28
CA GLU A 80 7.37 12.60 -0.04
C GLU A 80 7.23 12.92 1.44
N SER A 81 6.95 11.91 2.26
CA SER A 81 6.91 12.05 3.72
C SER A 81 8.25 12.55 4.28
N LEU A 82 9.38 12.07 3.74
CA LEU A 82 10.72 12.53 4.14
C LEU A 82 11.05 13.92 3.60
N ILE A 83 10.59 14.28 2.40
CA ILE A 83 10.73 15.63 1.84
C ILE A 83 9.97 16.64 2.70
N ASN A 84 8.71 16.36 3.02
CA ASN A 84 7.88 17.21 3.87
C ASN A 84 8.53 17.42 5.25
N LEU A 85 9.09 16.34 5.83
CA LEU A 85 9.84 16.45 7.07
C LEU A 85 11.10 17.32 6.94
N ALA A 86 11.87 17.17 5.85
CA ALA A 86 13.07 17.97 5.63
C ALA A 86 12.74 19.47 5.45
N VAL A 87 11.66 19.78 4.71
CA VAL A 87 11.17 21.15 4.55
C VAL A 87 10.70 21.72 5.89
N ALA A 88 10.00 20.92 6.71
CA ALA A 88 9.56 21.35 8.03
C ALA A 88 10.73 21.68 8.99
N GLN A 89 11.87 21.00 8.84
CA GLN A 89 13.02 21.14 9.73
C GLN A 89 14.02 22.24 9.33
N GLY A 90 14.03 22.66 8.07
CA GLY A 90 15.02 23.65 7.61
C GLY A 90 14.75 24.28 6.24
N GLY A 91 13.58 24.04 5.64
CA GLY A 91 13.17 24.68 4.39
C GLY A 91 12.25 25.88 4.61
N ASP A 92 11.66 26.36 3.52
CA ASP A 92 10.55 27.31 3.52
C ASP A 92 9.25 26.57 3.18
N PRO A 93 8.42 26.22 4.18
CA PRO A 93 7.17 25.49 3.98
C PRO A 93 6.18 26.18 3.04
N VAL A 94 6.11 27.51 3.07
CA VAL A 94 5.13 28.27 2.30
C VAL A 94 5.53 28.27 0.83
N SER A 95 6.78 28.62 0.53
CA SER A 95 7.27 28.61 -0.86
C SER A 95 7.22 27.21 -1.47
N PHE A 96 7.50 26.15 -0.69
CA PHE A 96 7.41 24.79 -1.17
C PHE A 96 5.96 24.38 -1.46
N ALA A 97 5.03 24.67 -0.53
CA ALA A 97 3.61 24.36 -0.71
C ALA A 97 3.04 25.04 -1.96
N THR A 98 3.29 26.33 -2.14
CA THR A 98 2.86 27.07 -3.35
C THR A 98 3.39 26.41 -4.62
N ALA A 99 4.66 26.02 -4.66
CA ALA A 99 5.25 25.40 -5.85
C ALA A 99 4.64 24.03 -6.19
N ILE A 100 4.25 23.25 -5.19
CA ILE A 100 3.58 21.95 -5.38
C ILE A 100 2.13 22.14 -5.80
N ASP A 101 1.40 23.02 -5.12
CA ASP A 101 -0.03 23.22 -5.34
C ASP A 101 -0.30 23.88 -6.70
N GLU A 102 0.58 24.77 -7.17
CA GLU A 102 0.49 25.39 -8.50
C GLU A 102 0.91 24.45 -9.64
N HIS A 103 1.58 23.33 -9.34
CA HIS A 103 2.14 22.45 -10.36
C HIS A 103 1.60 21.01 -10.28
N THR A 104 0.49 20.76 -10.97
CA THR A 104 0.04 19.38 -11.21
C THR A 104 0.96 18.68 -12.21
N SER A 105 1.87 17.85 -11.72
CA SER A 105 2.76 17.03 -12.56
C SER A 105 2.02 15.82 -13.15
N PRO A 106 1.93 15.69 -14.50
CA PRO A 106 1.35 14.50 -15.14
C PRO A 106 2.09 13.20 -14.77
N VAL A 107 3.38 13.31 -14.46
CA VAL A 107 4.20 12.17 -14.03
C VAL A 107 3.78 11.70 -12.65
N MET A 108 3.59 12.61 -11.69
CA MET A 108 3.12 12.24 -10.34
C MET A 108 1.73 11.62 -10.39
N PHE A 109 0.83 12.20 -11.20
CA PHE A 109 -0.48 11.60 -11.44
C PHE A 109 -0.37 10.16 -11.97
N ALA A 110 0.48 9.92 -12.97
CA ALA A 110 0.71 8.58 -13.51
C ALA A 110 1.27 7.61 -12.46
N VAL A 111 2.21 8.07 -11.62
CA VAL A 111 2.78 7.26 -10.52
C VAL A 111 1.71 6.85 -9.53
N TYR A 112 0.88 7.78 -9.04
CA TYR A 112 -0.20 7.46 -8.10
C TYR A 112 -1.27 6.59 -8.73
N PHE A 113 -1.57 6.81 -10.02
CA PHE A 113 -2.49 5.97 -10.75
C PHE A 113 -1.98 4.52 -10.86
N VAL A 114 -0.70 4.32 -11.19
CA VAL A 114 -0.08 3.00 -11.25
C VAL A 114 0.00 2.37 -9.85
N PHE A 115 0.30 3.14 -8.80
CA PHE A 115 0.25 2.67 -7.43
C PHE A 115 -1.16 2.17 -7.08
N GLY A 116 -2.17 3.02 -7.22
CA GLY A 116 -3.56 2.70 -6.86
C GLY A 116 -4.09 1.52 -7.68
N LEU A 117 -3.99 1.58 -9.00
CA LEU A 117 -4.49 0.51 -9.87
C LEU A 117 -3.69 -0.79 -9.71
N GLY A 118 -2.37 -0.68 -9.56
CA GLY A 118 -1.48 -1.82 -9.40
C GLY A 118 -1.73 -2.54 -8.07
N ALA A 119 -1.73 -1.81 -6.95
CA ALA A 119 -1.95 -2.39 -5.64
C ALA A 119 -3.39 -2.94 -5.49
N LEU A 120 -4.41 -2.11 -5.77
CA LEU A 120 -5.81 -2.51 -5.59
C LEU A 120 -6.22 -3.57 -6.63
N GLY A 121 -5.97 -3.31 -7.91
CA GLY A 121 -6.35 -4.21 -9.00
C GLY A 121 -5.55 -5.51 -8.96
N GLY A 122 -4.25 -5.42 -8.69
CA GLY A 122 -3.38 -6.60 -8.54
C GLY A 122 -3.80 -7.47 -7.35
N GLY A 123 -4.11 -6.86 -6.21
CA GLY A 123 -4.59 -7.56 -5.02
C GLY A 123 -5.90 -8.30 -5.26
N LEU A 124 -6.87 -7.66 -5.92
CA LEU A 124 -8.14 -8.29 -6.31
C LEU A 124 -7.92 -9.49 -7.24
N ILE A 125 -7.14 -9.33 -8.31
CA ILE A 125 -6.86 -10.40 -9.28
C ILE A 125 -6.14 -11.57 -8.59
N LEU A 126 -5.18 -11.28 -7.71
CA LEU A 126 -4.44 -12.30 -6.97
C LEU A 126 -5.34 -13.03 -5.97
N GLY A 127 -6.25 -12.33 -5.29
CA GLY A 127 -7.27 -12.93 -4.43
C GLY A 127 -8.22 -13.85 -5.19
N ILE A 128 -8.65 -13.48 -6.40
CA ILE A 128 -9.43 -14.35 -7.29
C ILE A 128 -8.61 -15.58 -7.71
N ALA A 129 -7.31 -15.42 -7.99
CA ALA A 129 -6.41 -16.53 -8.28
C ALA A 129 -6.32 -17.51 -7.10
N MET A 130 -6.28 -17.00 -5.86
CA MET A 130 -6.31 -17.82 -4.64
C MET A 130 -7.62 -18.60 -4.52
N LEU A 131 -8.78 -17.95 -4.68
CA LEU A 131 -10.10 -18.62 -4.61
C LEU A 131 -10.26 -19.73 -5.67
N ARG A 132 -9.59 -19.60 -6.82
CA ARG A 132 -9.60 -20.59 -7.89
C ARG A 132 -8.69 -21.80 -7.64
N GLN A 133 -7.93 -21.83 -6.55
CA GLN A 133 -7.12 -23.00 -6.16
C GLN A 133 -7.94 -24.13 -5.52
N ARG A 134 -9.22 -23.89 -5.21
CA ARG A 134 -10.15 -24.84 -4.57
C ARG A 134 -9.55 -25.43 -3.28
N ASP A 135 -9.25 -26.72 -3.26
CA ASP A 135 -8.82 -27.46 -2.06
C ASP A 135 -7.39 -27.13 -1.64
N ALA A 136 -6.65 -26.45 -2.52
CA ALA A 136 -5.23 -26.29 -2.34
C ALA A 136 -4.84 -24.95 -1.71
N VAL A 137 -5.73 -23.97 -1.64
CA VAL A 137 -5.53 -22.76 -0.81
C VAL A 137 -6.85 -22.49 -0.11
N PRO A 138 -6.88 -22.27 1.21
CA PRO A 138 -8.13 -22.04 1.91
C PRO A 138 -8.84 -20.80 1.39
N ALA A 139 -10.16 -20.90 1.19
CA ALA A 139 -10.95 -19.83 0.60
C ALA A 139 -10.89 -18.50 1.40
N TRP A 140 -10.71 -18.58 2.73
CA TRP A 140 -10.56 -17.39 3.56
C TRP A 140 -9.33 -16.55 3.17
N ALA A 141 -8.26 -17.16 2.62
CA ALA A 141 -7.07 -16.43 2.20
C ALA A 141 -7.35 -15.54 0.98
N GLY A 142 -8.10 -16.08 0.02
CA GLY A 142 -8.55 -15.32 -1.14
C GLY A 142 -9.53 -14.20 -0.76
N TRP A 143 -10.44 -14.47 0.18
CA TRP A 143 -11.35 -13.42 0.69
C TRP A 143 -10.62 -12.34 1.49
N ALA A 144 -9.66 -12.70 2.35
CA ALA A 144 -8.84 -11.73 3.07
C ALA A 144 -8.13 -10.79 2.09
N MET A 145 -7.57 -11.36 1.02
CA MET A 145 -6.92 -10.60 -0.05
C MET A 145 -7.91 -9.65 -0.75
N ILE A 146 -9.08 -10.13 -1.16
CA ILE A 146 -10.10 -9.32 -1.85
C ILE A 146 -10.64 -8.20 -0.96
N VAL A 147 -10.92 -8.48 0.32
CA VAL A 147 -11.50 -7.52 1.28
C VAL A 147 -10.48 -6.48 1.71
N SER A 148 -9.18 -6.78 1.66
CA SER A 148 -8.13 -5.83 2.02
C SER A 148 -8.22 -4.52 1.22
N GLU A 149 -8.54 -4.59 -0.07
CA GLU A 149 -8.54 -3.43 -0.97
C GLU A 149 -9.71 -2.47 -0.70
N PRO A 150 -10.97 -2.93 -0.59
CA PRO A 150 -12.07 -2.10 -0.09
C PRO A 150 -11.82 -1.53 1.30
N VAL A 151 -11.27 -2.31 2.24
CA VAL A 151 -10.95 -1.83 3.60
C VAL A 151 -9.96 -0.67 3.53
N ARG A 152 -8.93 -0.78 2.67
CA ARG A 152 -7.96 0.30 2.45
C ARG A 152 -8.64 1.55 1.91
N VAL A 153 -9.41 1.41 0.83
CA VAL A 153 -10.08 2.54 0.17
C VAL A 153 -11.09 3.20 1.10
N ILE A 154 -11.95 2.44 1.76
CA ILE A 154 -12.93 2.96 2.71
C ILE A 154 -12.22 3.67 3.86
N GLY A 155 -11.14 3.10 4.39
CA GLY A 155 -10.35 3.74 5.43
C GLY A 155 -9.78 5.10 5.01
N LEU A 156 -9.30 5.20 3.77
CA LEU A 156 -8.81 6.47 3.22
C LEU A 156 -9.95 7.47 2.99
N LEU A 157 -11.08 7.03 2.41
CA LEU A 157 -12.23 7.89 2.10
C LEU A 157 -12.98 8.39 3.33
N THR A 158 -13.04 7.58 4.40
CA THR A 158 -13.75 7.93 5.65
C THR A 158 -12.88 8.68 6.65
N GLY A 159 -11.61 8.95 6.31
CA GLY A 159 -10.65 9.57 7.23
C GLY A 159 -10.14 8.63 8.33
N LEU A 160 -10.49 7.35 8.28
CA LEU A 160 -9.97 6.30 9.17
C LEU A 160 -8.60 5.77 8.69
N SER A 161 -7.73 6.65 8.24
CA SER A 161 -6.40 6.34 7.70
C SER A 161 -5.48 5.66 8.73
N VAL A 162 -5.73 5.87 10.02
CA VAL A 162 -5.01 5.21 11.12
C VAL A 162 -5.34 3.72 11.22
N VAL A 163 -6.54 3.30 10.79
CA VAL A 163 -7.02 1.92 10.96
C VAL A 163 -7.10 1.18 9.63
N GLY A 164 -7.63 1.83 8.58
CA GLY A 164 -7.94 1.17 7.31
C GLY A 164 -6.74 0.59 6.56
N PRO A 165 -5.75 1.41 6.14
CA PRO A 165 -4.54 0.91 5.48
C PRO A 165 -3.76 -0.12 6.32
N PRO A 166 -3.54 0.05 7.64
CA PRO A 166 -2.90 -0.98 8.45
C PRO A 166 -3.71 -2.29 8.50
N LEU A 167 -5.02 -2.22 8.71
CA LEU A 167 -5.89 -3.39 8.72
C LEU A 167 -5.88 -4.12 7.37
N ALA A 168 -5.93 -3.38 6.26
CA ALA A 168 -5.78 -3.92 4.92
C ALA A 168 -4.44 -4.65 4.75
N SER A 169 -3.34 -4.08 5.24
CA SER A 169 -2.02 -4.73 5.20
C SER A 169 -1.98 -6.03 6.01
N VAL A 170 -2.66 -6.07 7.17
CA VAL A 170 -2.82 -7.31 7.95
C VAL A 170 -3.61 -8.36 7.16
N LEU A 171 -4.70 -7.97 6.50
CA LEU A 171 -5.49 -8.88 5.67
C LEU A 171 -4.68 -9.47 4.50
N ILE A 172 -3.81 -8.67 3.87
CA ILE A 172 -2.88 -9.16 2.85
C ILE A 172 -1.90 -10.18 3.44
N ALA A 173 -1.30 -9.87 4.60
CA ALA A 173 -0.39 -10.79 5.27
C ALA A 173 -1.08 -12.12 5.62
N VAL A 174 -2.33 -12.06 6.09
CA VAL A 174 -3.19 -13.23 6.34
C VAL A 174 -3.41 -14.02 5.04
N GLY A 175 -3.77 -13.36 3.94
CA GLY A 175 -3.92 -13.99 2.63
C GLY A 175 -2.64 -14.70 2.17
N PHE A 176 -1.47 -14.09 2.36
CA PHE A 176 -0.18 -14.69 1.99
C PHE A 176 0.15 -15.89 2.88
N ALA A 177 -0.08 -15.78 4.19
CA ALA A 177 0.11 -16.89 5.12
C ALA A 177 -0.74 -18.11 4.73
N GLY A 178 -1.99 -17.90 4.32
CA GLY A 178 -2.86 -18.98 3.84
C GLY A 178 -2.31 -19.73 2.62
N VAL A 179 -1.60 -19.04 1.72
CA VAL A 179 -0.93 -19.68 0.58
C VAL A 179 0.33 -20.42 1.00
N LEU A 180 1.07 -19.89 1.98
CA LEU A 180 2.30 -20.51 2.47
C LEU A 180 2.05 -21.78 3.29
N LEU A 181 0.98 -21.83 4.08
CA LEU A 181 0.59 -23.02 4.86
C LEU A 181 0.34 -24.25 3.96
N ARG A 182 -0.17 -24.06 2.74
CA ARG A 182 -0.24 -25.14 1.75
C ARG A 182 1.14 -25.72 1.42
N ARG A 183 2.16 -24.85 1.30
CA ARG A 183 3.48 -25.26 0.83
C ARG A 183 4.20 -26.13 1.86
N SER A 184 3.93 -25.96 3.15
CA SER A 184 4.45 -26.86 4.20
C SER A 184 3.83 -28.25 4.11
N ASP A 185 2.52 -28.34 3.85
CA ASP A 185 1.83 -29.64 3.77
C ASP A 185 2.24 -30.46 2.54
N ALA A 186 2.74 -29.81 1.48
CA ALA A 186 3.20 -30.48 0.27
C ALA A 186 4.66 -30.99 0.35
N LEU A 187 5.40 -30.60 1.39
CA LEU A 187 6.80 -31.01 1.64
C LEU A 187 6.94 -31.99 2.80
N ALA A 188 5.86 -32.24 3.55
CA ALA A 188 5.76 -33.23 4.61
C ALA A 188 5.27 -34.58 4.06
#